data_AF-A0A6L8HCX0-F1
#
_entry.id   AF-A0A6L8HCX0-F1
#
_cell.length_a   1.000
_cell.length_b   1.000
_cell.length_c   1.000
_cell.angle_alpha   90.00
_cell.angle_beta   90.00
_cell.angle_gamma   90.00
#
_symmetry.space_group_name_H-M   'P 1'
#
loop_
_entity.id
_entity.type
_entity.pdbx_description
1 polymer ?
#
loop_
_entity_poly.entity_id
_entity_poly.type
_entity_poly.pdbx_seq_one_letter_code
_entity_poly.pdbx_strand_id
1 'polypeptide(L)'
;MAEPTLNTSTSASGRRQLASLLPATLKRLLAVAVGLAGFMLANTLYLLLVRLADRVGLEPFALDEATLPPFYQVLLLAHTGAGLLLAVLMAAFLVAHLPRVWRRFHHEAAWTGVPYAAVGVGLVASGLFIFAEAATRGNSWVWWLHSGAAVLALAGYAAHRAVSHTRPPATRLARFLGVGTAASLALFVVHGGLAMREGAYREAGERPATAGSESSQATAGPGAGVPGGVNRDAARMLRGDFGPSGWVPAGAVPPESPFFPSPATTSTGDFLAADFLVRHGAAVGTGAIRAEAEARGFASETRIGSGSCERCHADIVDQWATSAHRFASFNNPFYEATIAAMRSEPRESNRWIDRHLASPGIAAGGVGRAASKWCSGCHDPVLLFAGGMGREIDRNSPAAQAGLTCLSCHAIDRIHDRTGNGNYNIADAAESPYIFAGSPPRSLGGLLHDAVIRSRPAVHSTRMLKPFFRESTYCATCHKVGLSEPVNNYRWLRGQNEFDSWDDSGVSLNAARTFYLPAARRVCQDCHMPLEPAPRGDMAAANGLVRSHRFLGANTALPYLRGDTA
;
A
#
# COMPACT_ATOMS: atom_id res chain seq x y z
N MET A 1 -88.95 -9.71 34.41
CA MET A 1 -87.87 -10.36 35.17
C MET A 1 -86.80 -10.73 34.17
N ALA A 2 -85.71 -9.97 34.12
CA ALA A 2 -84.63 -10.15 33.15
C ALA A 2 -83.32 -10.32 33.93
N GLU A 3 -82.52 -11.30 33.50
CA GLU A 3 -81.24 -11.72 34.07
C GLU A 3 -80.22 -10.58 34.22
N PRO A 4 -79.33 -10.62 35.23
CA PRO A 4 -78.10 -9.84 35.22
C PRO A 4 -76.97 -10.66 34.58
N THR A 5 -76.37 -10.11 33.53
CA THR A 5 -75.14 -10.59 32.91
C THR A 5 -73.94 -10.29 33.82
N LEU A 6 -73.24 -11.35 34.22
CA LEU A 6 -71.92 -11.30 34.85
C LEU A 6 -70.89 -10.88 33.80
N ASN A 7 -70.37 -9.66 33.92
CA ASN A 7 -69.19 -9.21 33.18
C ASN A 7 -67.95 -9.31 34.09
N THR A 8 -67.20 -10.40 33.95
CA THR A 8 -65.87 -10.58 34.51
C THR A 8 -64.84 -9.97 33.57
N SER A 9 -64.43 -8.72 33.82
CA SER A 9 -63.20 -8.18 33.23
C SER A 9 -62.02 -8.45 34.18
N THR A 10 -61.26 -9.49 33.86
CA THR A 10 -59.94 -9.76 34.44
C THR A 10 -59.01 -8.58 34.17
N SER A 11 -58.55 -7.92 35.24
CA SER A 11 -57.57 -6.84 35.18
C SER A 11 -56.21 -7.37 34.71
N ALA A 12 -55.71 -6.86 33.59
CA ALA A 12 -54.32 -7.04 33.19
C ALA A 12 -53.40 -6.38 34.23
N SER A 13 -52.56 -7.17 34.90
CA SER A 13 -51.61 -6.70 35.90
C SER A 13 -50.54 -5.80 35.26
N GLY A 14 -50.68 -4.48 35.39
CA GLY A 14 -49.61 -3.54 35.08
C GLY A 14 -48.49 -3.65 36.12
N ARG A 15 -47.31 -4.18 35.74
CA ARG A 15 -46.10 -4.15 36.60
C ARG A 15 -45.84 -2.69 37.04
N ARG A 16 -45.87 -2.43 38.36
CA ARG A 16 -45.69 -1.10 38.97
C ARG A 16 -44.32 -0.49 38.58
N GLN A 17 -44.32 0.72 38.00
CA GLN A 17 -43.08 1.44 37.65
C GLN A 17 -42.31 1.81 38.91
N LEU A 18 -41.13 1.23 39.10
CA LEU A 18 -40.20 1.58 40.18
C LEU A 18 -39.26 2.71 39.76
N ALA A 19 -38.82 3.52 40.71
CA ALA A 19 -37.83 4.57 40.47
C ALA A 19 -36.51 4.00 39.91
N SER A 20 -35.93 4.70 38.93
CA SER A 20 -34.70 4.27 38.25
C SER A 20 -33.53 4.05 39.22
N LEU A 21 -32.84 2.92 39.07
CA LEU A 21 -31.63 2.55 39.83
C LEU A 21 -30.39 3.38 39.51
N LEU A 22 -30.46 4.21 38.47
CA LEU A 22 -29.32 4.98 38.00
C LEU A 22 -29.27 6.37 38.69
N PRO A 23 -28.18 6.71 39.41
CA PRO A 23 -27.97 8.08 39.85
C PRO A 23 -27.79 9.02 38.66
N ALA A 24 -27.92 10.34 38.90
CA ALA A 24 -27.86 11.35 37.84
C ALA A 24 -26.59 11.25 36.98
N THR A 25 -25.45 10.91 37.60
CA THR A 25 -24.16 10.72 36.92
C THR A 25 -24.18 9.55 35.93
N LEU A 26 -24.67 8.37 36.33
CA LEU A 26 -24.80 7.22 35.42
C LEU A 26 -25.84 7.47 34.33
N LYS A 27 -26.91 8.23 34.61
CA LYS A 27 -27.90 8.60 33.59
C LYS A 27 -27.27 9.48 32.50
N ARG A 28 -26.44 10.45 32.89
CA ARG A 28 -25.70 11.30 31.95
C ARG A 28 -24.70 10.48 31.13
N LEU A 29 -23.91 9.62 31.79
CA LEU A 29 -22.97 8.73 31.12
C LEU A 29 -23.65 7.84 30.07
N LEU A 30 -24.76 7.19 30.45
CA LEU A 30 -25.55 6.37 29.54
C LEU A 30 -26.14 7.19 28.39
N ALA A 31 -26.60 8.42 28.65
CA ALA A 31 -27.12 9.29 27.60
C ALA A 31 -26.04 9.65 26.56
N VAL A 32 -24.82 9.96 27.01
CA VAL A 32 -23.67 10.22 26.13
C VAL A 32 -23.31 8.96 25.34
N ALA A 33 -23.21 7.81 26.00
CA ALA A 33 -22.90 6.54 25.35
C ALA A 33 -23.95 6.14 24.30
N VAL A 34 -25.25 6.37 24.58
CA VAL A 34 -26.33 6.13 23.62
C VAL A 34 -26.26 7.11 22.44
N GLY A 35 -25.96 8.40 22.68
CA GLY A 35 -25.74 9.36 21.60
C GLY A 35 -24.59 8.94 20.68
N LEU A 36 -23.47 8.51 21.26
CA LEU A 36 -22.32 8.00 20.53
C LEU A 36 -22.63 6.69 19.79
N ALA A 37 -23.42 5.78 20.38
CA ALA A 37 -23.91 4.60 19.69
C ALA A 37 -24.82 4.95 18.49
N GLY A 38 -25.57 6.05 18.57
CA GLY A 38 -26.36 6.57 17.44
C GLY A 38 -25.48 7.06 16.30
N PHE A 39 -24.40 7.78 16.62
CA PHE A 39 -23.37 8.13 15.64
C PHE A 39 -22.73 6.88 15.03
N MET A 40 -22.35 5.89 15.84
CA MET A 40 -21.77 4.63 15.36
C MET A 40 -22.72 3.88 14.42
N LEU A 41 -24.01 3.83 14.74
CA LEU A 41 -25.01 3.26 13.84
C LEU A 41 -25.05 4.00 12.50
N ALA A 42 -25.14 5.34 12.54
CA ALA A 42 -25.21 6.14 11.32
C ALA A 42 -23.96 5.99 10.45
N ASN A 43 -22.79 6.00 11.08
CA ASN A 43 -21.50 5.78 10.42
C ASN A 43 -21.41 4.38 9.81
N THR A 44 -21.81 3.34 10.55
CA THR A 44 -21.81 1.95 10.06
C THR A 44 -22.71 1.79 8.85
N LEU A 45 -23.94 2.30 8.92
CA LEU A 45 -24.89 2.27 7.81
C LEU A 45 -24.35 3.02 6.59
N TYR A 46 -23.74 4.19 6.79
CA TYR A 46 -23.04 4.91 5.73
C TYR A 46 -21.92 4.05 5.07
N LEU A 47 -21.04 3.44 5.87
CA LEU A 47 -19.95 2.60 5.34
C LEU A 47 -20.48 1.39 4.55
N LEU A 48 -21.60 0.81 4.99
CA LEU A 48 -22.28 -0.28 4.29
C LEU A 48 -22.96 0.20 3.00
N LEU A 49 -23.59 1.38 3.02
CA LEU A 49 -24.22 1.98 1.83
C LEU A 49 -23.18 2.31 0.76
N VAL A 50 -22.03 2.88 1.13
CA VAL A 50 -20.95 3.14 0.18
C VAL A 50 -20.42 1.84 -0.43
N ARG A 51 -20.25 0.78 0.38
CA ARG A 51 -19.86 -0.56 -0.14
C ARG A 51 -20.91 -1.17 -1.05
N LEU A 52 -22.20 -0.95 -0.77
CA LEU A 52 -23.28 -1.42 -1.64
C LEU A 52 -23.29 -0.64 -2.95
N ALA A 53 -23.15 0.69 -2.89
CA ALA A 53 -23.07 1.59 -4.02
C ALA A 53 -21.92 1.22 -4.97
N ASP A 54 -20.73 0.96 -4.42
CA ASP A 54 -19.56 0.45 -5.12
C ASP A 54 -19.87 -0.88 -5.86
N ARG A 55 -20.50 -1.85 -5.17
CA ARG A 55 -20.87 -3.15 -5.78
C ARG A 55 -21.88 -3.06 -6.93
N VAL A 56 -22.75 -2.04 -6.92
CA VAL A 56 -23.73 -1.82 -8.00
C VAL A 56 -23.24 -0.83 -9.06
N GLY A 57 -21.98 -0.39 -8.99
CA GLY A 57 -21.34 0.46 -10.00
C GLY A 57 -21.75 1.93 -9.96
N LEU A 58 -22.09 2.49 -8.79
CA LEU A 58 -22.32 3.93 -8.66
C LEU A 58 -20.99 4.68 -8.61
N GLU A 59 -20.59 5.23 -9.75
CA GLU A 59 -19.32 5.98 -9.97
C GLU A 59 -18.93 6.95 -8.84
N PRO A 60 -19.82 7.81 -8.27
CA PRO A 60 -19.43 8.73 -7.20
C PRO A 60 -18.98 8.05 -5.90
N PHE A 61 -19.26 6.75 -5.76
CA PHE A 61 -18.93 5.93 -4.61
C PHE A 61 -17.97 4.79 -4.97
N ALA A 62 -17.37 4.80 -6.15
CA ALA A 62 -16.40 3.82 -6.56
C ALA A 62 -15.24 3.75 -5.55
N LEU A 63 -14.92 2.53 -5.13
CA LEU A 63 -13.79 2.22 -4.27
C LEU A 63 -12.82 1.37 -5.08
N ASP A 64 -12.33 1.92 -6.18
CA ASP A 64 -11.50 1.23 -7.15
C ASP A 64 -10.08 0.98 -6.62
N GLU A 65 -9.29 0.19 -7.38
CA GLU A 65 -7.91 -0.14 -7.02
C GLU A 65 -6.98 1.08 -7.05
N ALA A 66 -7.45 2.22 -7.55
CA ALA A 66 -6.68 3.43 -7.74
C ALA A 66 -7.02 4.53 -6.72
N THR A 67 -8.24 4.64 -6.21
CA THR A 67 -8.66 5.80 -5.42
C THR A 67 -9.50 5.41 -4.21
N LEU A 68 -9.31 6.16 -3.13
CA LEU A 68 -10.10 6.01 -1.92
C LEU A 68 -10.61 7.39 -1.52
N PRO A 69 -11.92 7.68 -1.55
CA PRO A 69 -12.43 9.02 -1.29
C PRO A 69 -12.00 9.53 0.10
N PRO A 70 -11.47 10.76 0.24
CA PRO A 70 -11.01 11.29 1.52
C PRO A 70 -12.09 11.28 2.60
N PHE A 71 -13.33 11.62 2.22
CA PHE A 71 -14.48 11.61 3.14
C PHE A 71 -14.76 10.20 3.68
N TYR A 72 -14.70 9.17 2.83
CA TYR A 72 -14.81 7.78 3.28
C TYR A 72 -13.74 7.42 4.31
N GLN A 73 -12.49 7.85 4.09
CA GLN A 73 -11.37 7.60 5.01
C GLN A 73 -11.57 8.29 6.36
N VAL A 74 -12.05 9.54 6.37
CA VAL A 74 -12.37 10.27 7.61
C VAL A 74 -13.48 9.55 8.39
N LEU A 75 -14.53 9.10 7.71
CA LEU A 75 -15.62 8.36 8.36
C LEU A 75 -15.14 7.00 8.89
N LEU A 76 -14.20 6.35 8.22
CA LEU A 76 -13.57 5.12 8.70
C LEU A 76 -12.73 5.37 9.97
N LEU A 77 -11.92 6.43 10.00
CA LEU A 77 -11.19 6.83 11.22
C LEU A 77 -12.15 7.19 12.36
N ALA A 78 -13.21 7.94 12.05
CA ALA A 78 -14.22 8.32 13.01
C ALA A 78 -14.94 7.10 13.59
N HIS A 79 -15.20 6.07 12.77
CA HIS A 79 -15.74 4.80 13.24
C HIS A 79 -14.87 4.18 14.33
N THR A 80 -13.58 4.02 14.04
CA THR A 80 -12.62 3.42 14.96
C THR A 80 -12.47 4.25 16.23
N GLY A 81 -12.26 5.58 16.10
CA GLY A 81 -12.10 6.48 17.24
C GLY A 81 -13.35 6.57 18.12
N ALA A 82 -14.53 6.74 17.53
CA ALA A 82 -15.80 6.78 18.25
C ALA A 82 -16.16 5.41 18.86
N GLY A 83 -15.82 4.30 18.18
CA GLY A 83 -16.00 2.95 18.69
C GLY A 83 -15.15 2.67 19.94
N LEU A 84 -13.88 3.08 19.93
CA LEU A 84 -13.00 2.99 21.10
C LEU A 84 -13.51 3.84 22.26
N LEU A 85 -13.92 5.08 22.00
CA LEU A 85 -14.51 5.95 23.02
C LEU A 85 -15.79 5.34 23.61
N LEU A 86 -16.67 4.78 22.76
CA LEU A 86 -17.89 4.11 23.19
C LEU A 86 -17.57 2.90 24.06
N ALA A 87 -16.57 2.10 23.70
CA ALA A 87 -16.11 0.96 24.48
C ALA A 87 -15.66 1.38 25.88
N VAL A 88 -14.84 2.42 26.00
CA VAL A 88 -14.39 2.97 27.29
C VAL A 88 -15.56 3.46 28.14
N LEU A 89 -16.47 4.24 27.55
CA LEU A 89 -17.64 4.77 28.26
C LEU A 89 -18.58 3.65 28.73
N MET A 90 -18.80 2.62 27.89
CA MET A 90 -19.65 1.48 28.24
C MET A 90 -19.00 0.56 29.27
N ALA A 91 -17.68 0.38 29.24
CA ALA A 91 -16.95 -0.35 30.28
C ALA A 91 -17.05 0.38 31.64
N ALA A 92 -16.83 1.70 31.65
CA ALA A 92 -17.02 2.52 32.85
C ALA A 92 -18.45 2.45 33.38
N PHE A 93 -19.45 2.49 32.48
CA PHE A 93 -20.85 2.32 32.84
C PHE A 93 -21.11 0.93 33.43
N LEU A 94 -20.62 -0.14 32.81
CA LEU A 94 -20.81 -1.52 33.26
C LEU A 94 -20.24 -1.71 34.67
N VAL A 95 -18.99 -1.30 34.91
CA VAL A 95 -18.33 -1.38 36.22
C VAL A 95 -19.11 -0.60 37.28
N ALA A 96 -19.58 0.60 36.97
CA ALA A 96 -20.37 1.40 37.90
C ALA A 96 -21.80 0.86 38.10
N HIS A 97 -22.35 0.15 37.11
CA HIS A 97 -23.71 -0.39 37.14
C HIS A 97 -23.80 -1.71 37.92
N LEU A 98 -22.81 -2.59 37.77
CA LEU A 98 -22.82 -3.97 38.30
C LEU A 98 -23.09 -4.07 39.82
N PRO A 99 -22.45 -3.27 40.70
CA PRO A 99 -22.70 -3.35 42.15
C PRO A 99 -24.12 -2.97 42.57
N ARG A 100 -24.84 -2.22 41.72
CA ARG A 100 -26.23 -1.84 41.97
C ARG A 100 -27.20 -2.93 41.52
N VAL A 101 -26.89 -3.58 40.40
CA VAL A 101 -27.63 -4.76 39.93
C VAL A 101 -27.52 -5.90 40.93
N TRP A 102 -26.32 -6.15 41.47
CA TRP A 102 -26.10 -7.20 42.47
C TRP A 102 -26.90 -6.96 43.76
N ARG A 103 -27.01 -5.70 44.21
CA ARG A 103 -27.81 -5.32 45.38
C ARG A 103 -29.33 -5.50 45.21
N ARG A 104 -29.83 -5.57 43.98
CA ARG A 104 -31.24 -5.82 43.66
C ARG A 104 -31.36 -6.89 42.58
N PHE A 105 -30.73 -8.03 42.86
CA PHE A 105 -30.66 -9.14 41.94
C PHE A 105 -32.06 -9.62 41.55
N HIS A 106 -32.28 -9.79 40.25
CA HIS A 106 -33.46 -10.42 39.69
C HIS A 106 -33.05 -11.24 38.47
N HIS A 107 -33.55 -12.47 38.40
CA HIS A 107 -33.13 -13.47 37.43
C HIS A 107 -33.30 -12.98 35.98
N GLU A 108 -34.39 -12.28 35.66
CA GLU A 108 -34.66 -11.72 34.32
C GLU A 108 -33.57 -10.72 33.86
N ALA A 109 -32.99 -9.92 34.76
CA ALA A 109 -31.91 -8.98 34.39
C ALA A 109 -30.56 -9.66 34.23
N ALA A 110 -30.30 -10.76 34.96
CA ALA A 110 -29.09 -11.53 34.77
C ALA A 110 -29.05 -12.20 33.39
N TRP A 111 -30.17 -12.83 32.97
CA TRP A 111 -30.29 -13.50 31.68
C TRP A 111 -30.22 -12.58 30.45
N THR A 112 -30.52 -11.29 30.63
CA THR A 112 -30.39 -10.31 29.53
C THR A 112 -29.09 -9.49 29.61
N GLY A 113 -28.63 -9.18 30.82
CA GLY A 113 -27.45 -8.34 31.05
C GLY A 113 -26.13 -9.05 30.83
N VAL A 114 -25.99 -10.31 31.27
CA VAL A 114 -24.73 -11.07 31.12
C VAL A 114 -24.44 -11.37 29.64
N PRO A 115 -25.38 -11.91 28.84
CA PRO A 115 -25.14 -12.10 27.42
C PRO A 115 -24.87 -10.79 26.68
N TYR A 116 -25.57 -9.70 27.02
CA TYR A 116 -25.32 -8.39 26.42
C TYR A 116 -23.91 -7.87 26.72
N ALA A 117 -23.44 -8.00 27.96
CA ALA A 117 -22.07 -7.64 28.33
C ALA A 117 -21.04 -8.50 27.58
N ALA A 118 -21.28 -9.81 27.45
CA ALA A 118 -20.41 -10.71 26.68
C ALA A 118 -20.34 -10.34 25.20
N VAL A 119 -21.48 -10.02 24.56
CA VAL A 119 -21.52 -9.50 23.19
C VAL A 119 -20.75 -8.18 23.07
N GLY A 120 -20.89 -7.28 24.03
CA GLY A 120 -20.13 -6.03 24.08
C GLY A 120 -18.62 -6.25 24.15
N VAL A 121 -18.16 -7.17 25.00
CA VAL A 121 -16.73 -7.56 25.06
C VAL A 121 -16.27 -8.17 23.74
N GLY A 122 -17.06 -9.07 23.14
CA GLY A 122 -16.77 -9.66 21.84
C GLY A 122 -16.68 -8.62 20.72
N LEU A 123 -17.54 -7.60 20.73
CA LEU A 123 -17.50 -6.49 19.78
C LEU A 123 -16.21 -5.67 19.91
N VAL A 124 -15.78 -5.38 21.14
CA VAL A 124 -14.52 -4.67 21.39
C VAL A 124 -13.31 -5.51 20.99
N ALA A 125 -13.27 -6.78 21.40
CA ALA A 125 -12.17 -7.68 21.08
C ALA A 125 -12.02 -7.88 19.56
N SER A 126 -13.12 -8.13 18.86
CA SER A 126 -13.11 -8.25 17.40
C SER A 126 -12.72 -6.94 16.70
N GLY A 127 -13.15 -5.78 17.22
CA GLY A 127 -12.76 -4.47 16.67
C GLY A 127 -11.27 -4.17 16.83
N LEU A 128 -10.71 -4.44 18.01
CA LEU A 128 -9.28 -4.28 18.28
C LEU A 128 -8.43 -5.24 17.44
N PHE A 129 -8.91 -6.48 17.26
CA PHE A 129 -8.22 -7.47 16.43
C PHE A 129 -8.16 -7.04 14.95
N ILE A 130 -9.28 -6.57 14.38
CA ILE A 130 -9.32 -6.04 13.00
C ILE A 130 -8.36 -4.86 12.83
N PHE A 131 -8.26 -4.00 13.85
CA PHE A 131 -7.34 -2.86 13.81
C PHE A 131 -5.87 -3.28 13.91
N ALA A 132 -5.56 -4.30 14.72
CA ALA A 132 -4.19 -4.75 14.98
C ALA A 132 -3.61 -5.60 13.83
N GLU A 133 -4.31 -6.66 13.42
CA GLU A 133 -3.84 -7.59 12.37
C GLU A 133 -4.25 -7.17 10.94
N ALA A 134 -4.87 -5.99 10.82
CA ALA A 134 -5.58 -5.53 9.64
C ALA A 134 -6.70 -6.49 9.19
N ALA A 135 -7.61 -5.98 8.37
CA ALA A 135 -8.57 -6.81 7.65
C ALA A 135 -7.87 -7.60 6.52
N THR A 136 -6.88 -8.43 6.87
CA THR A 136 -6.18 -9.32 5.94
C THR A 136 -7.10 -10.45 5.49
N ARG A 137 -6.85 -11.03 4.31
CA ARG A 137 -7.74 -12.05 3.73
C ARG A 137 -7.88 -13.28 4.65
N GLY A 138 -6.83 -13.62 5.41
CA GLY A 138 -6.82 -14.76 6.34
C GLY A 138 -7.76 -14.59 7.55
N ASN A 139 -8.06 -13.34 7.93
CA ASN A 139 -8.84 -13.02 9.12
C ASN A 139 -10.24 -12.44 8.81
N SER A 140 -10.71 -12.60 7.57
CA SER A 140 -11.98 -12.03 7.09
C SER A 140 -13.20 -12.50 7.90
N TRP A 141 -13.14 -13.66 8.55
CA TRP A 141 -14.20 -14.17 9.43
C TRP A 141 -14.43 -13.27 10.66
N VAL A 142 -13.39 -12.58 11.17
CA VAL A 142 -13.51 -11.66 12.31
C VAL A 142 -14.35 -10.45 11.96
N TRP A 143 -14.32 -10.00 10.70
CA TRP A 143 -15.19 -8.93 10.23
C TRP A 143 -16.68 -9.33 10.30
N TRP A 144 -17.01 -10.57 9.94
CA TRP A 144 -18.37 -11.10 10.09
C TRP A 144 -18.76 -11.24 11.56
N LEU A 145 -17.85 -11.71 12.42
CA LEU A 145 -18.07 -11.78 13.85
C LEU A 145 -18.36 -10.39 14.44
N HIS A 146 -17.55 -9.38 14.10
CA HIS A 146 -17.73 -8.00 14.55
C HIS A 146 -19.08 -7.43 14.10
N SER A 147 -19.44 -7.63 12.83
CA SER A 147 -20.72 -7.18 12.27
C SER A 147 -21.92 -7.84 12.94
N GLY A 148 -21.85 -9.17 13.16
CA GLY A 148 -22.88 -9.92 13.88
C GLY A 148 -23.01 -9.47 15.34
N ALA A 149 -21.88 -9.28 16.04
CA ALA A 149 -21.85 -8.76 17.40
C ALA A 149 -22.47 -7.35 17.50
N ALA A 150 -22.27 -6.49 16.49
CA ALA A 150 -22.87 -5.15 16.46
C ALA A 150 -24.40 -5.21 16.38
N VAL A 151 -24.95 -6.08 15.52
CA VAL A 151 -26.39 -6.32 15.42
C VAL A 151 -26.95 -6.89 16.72
N LEU A 152 -26.27 -7.89 17.29
CA LEU A 152 -26.64 -8.50 18.56
C LEU A 152 -26.56 -7.51 19.73
N ALA A 153 -25.63 -6.56 19.71
CA ALA A 153 -25.52 -5.53 20.74
C ALA A 153 -26.76 -4.60 20.73
N LEU A 154 -27.27 -4.23 19.55
CA LEU A 154 -28.49 -3.43 19.45
C LEU A 154 -29.73 -4.19 19.96
N ALA A 155 -29.87 -5.45 19.56
CA ALA A 155 -30.97 -6.32 20.01
C ALA A 155 -30.88 -6.59 21.52
N GLY A 156 -29.68 -6.92 22.02
CA GLY A 156 -29.40 -7.19 23.43
C GLY A 156 -29.67 -5.96 24.31
N TYR A 157 -29.30 -4.76 23.85
CA TYR A 157 -29.63 -3.52 24.56
C TYR A 157 -31.14 -3.30 24.66
N ALA A 158 -31.89 -3.52 23.57
CA ALA A 158 -33.35 -3.42 23.58
C ALA A 158 -33.99 -4.43 24.54
N ALA A 159 -33.55 -5.69 24.49
CA ALA A 159 -34.04 -6.76 25.38
C ALA A 159 -33.72 -6.46 26.86
N HIS A 160 -32.47 -6.11 27.16
CA HIS A 160 -32.03 -5.77 28.52
C HIS A 160 -32.83 -4.59 29.09
N ARG A 161 -33.14 -3.59 28.26
CA ARG A 161 -33.92 -2.43 28.67
C ARG A 161 -35.43 -2.70 28.77
N ALA A 162 -35.97 -3.65 28.01
CA ALA A 162 -37.37 -4.08 28.08
C ALA A 162 -37.70 -4.83 29.39
N VAL A 163 -36.71 -5.52 29.96
CA VAL A 163 -36.83 -6.18 31.27
C VAL A 163 -36.80 -5.17 32.43
N SER A 164 -36.18 -3.99 32.23
CA SER A 164 -36.12 -2.96 33.27
C SER A 164 -37.50 -2.41 33.65
N HIS A 165 -37.71 -2.13 34.94
CA HIS A 165 -38.98 -1.54 35.45
C HIS A 165 -39.30 -0.16 34.85
N THR A 166 -38.30 0.55 34.34
CA THR A 166 -38.44 1.83 33.64
C THR A 166 -38.32 1.62 32.13
N ARG A 167 -39.32 0.96 31.53
CA ARG A 167 -39.36 0.71 30.09
C ARG A 167 -39.45 2.05 29.33
N PRO A 168 -38.50 2.37 28.44
CA PRO A 168 -38.68 3.49 27.52
C PRO A 168 -39.83 3.13 26.55
N PRO A 169 -40.67 4.10 26.13
CA PRO A 169 -41.69 3.85 25.13
C PRO A 169 -41.04 3.41 23.81
N ALA A 170 -41.67 2.47 23.10
CA ALA A 170 -41.16 1.94 21.83
C ALA A 170 -40.85 3.04 20.80
N THR A 171 -41.57 4.17 20.88
CA THR A 171 -41.34 5.38 20.09
C THR A 171 -39.95 5.99 20.26
N ARG A 172 -39.29 5.84 21.41
CA ARG A 172 -37.90 6.31 21.59
C ARG A 172 -36.89 5.46 20.84
N LEU A 173 -37.08 4.13 20.81
CA LEU A 173 -36.21 3.24 20.04
C LEU A 173 -36.42 3.47 18.53
N ALA A 174 -37.67 3.58 18.09
CA ALA A 174 -37.99 3.91 16.70
C ALA A 174 -37.40 5.25 16.27
N ARG A 175 -37.49 6.30 17.12
CA ARG A 175 -36.83 7.60 16.86
C ARG A 175 -35.32 7.48 16.79
N PHE A 176 -34.69 6.71 17.67
CA PHE A 176 -33.23 6.49 17.65
C PHE A 176 -32.77 5.85 16.32
N LEU A 177 -33.44 4.76 15.92
CA LEU A 177 -33.16 4.10 14.64
C LEU A 177 -33.44 5.03 13.46
N GLY A 178 -34.56 5.75 13.47
CA GLY A 178 -34.93 6.71 12.42
C GLY A 178 -33.93 7.86 12.27
N VAL A 179 -33.46 8.44 13.37
CA VAL A 179 -32.41 9.49 13.37
C VAL A 179 -31.11 8.92 12.83
N GLY A 180 -30.72 7.71 13.25
CA GLY A 180 -29.52 7.04 12.73
C GLY A 180 -29.59 6.85 11.21
N THR A 181 -30.71 6.32 10.69
CA THR A 181 -30.93 6.15 9.25
C THR A 181 -30.91 7.48 8.51
N ALA A 182 -31.61 8.51 9.01
CA ALA A 182 -31.63 9.84 8.39
C ALA A 182 -30.24 10.48 8.35
N ALA A 183 -29.46 10.37 9.44
CA ALA A 183 -28.08 10.84 9.48
C ALA A 183 -27.18 10.07 8.49
N SER A 184 -27.39 8.76 8.33
CA SER A 184 -26.67 7.94 7.35
C SER A 184 -26.93 8.41 5.92
N LEU A 185 -28.20 8.66 5.59
CA LEU A 185 -28.61 9.19 4.29
C LEU A 185 -28.02 10.58 4.05
N ALA A 186 -28.03 11.45 5.06
CA ALA A 186 -27.40 12.77 4.96
C ALA A 186 -25.89 12.66 4.68
N LEU A 187 -25.17 11.80 5.40
CA LEU A 187 -23.73 11.54 5.15
C LEU A 187 -23.49 10.98 3.74
N PHE A 188 -24.36 10.08 3.27
CA PHE A 188 -24.29 9.51 1.93
C PHE A 188 -24.51 10.57 0.84
N VAL A 189 -25.49 11.46 1.01
CA VAL A 189 -25.73 12.60 0.12
C VAL A 189 -24.57 13.59 0.14
N VAL A 190 -24.00 13.90 1.31
CA VAL A 190 -22.82 14.77 1.42
C VAL A 190 -21.62 14.17 0.70
N HIS A 191 -21.35 12.87 0.87
CA HIS A 191 -20.29 12.20 0.13
C HIS A 191 -20.53 12.29 -1.37
N GLY A 192 -21.73 11.94 -1.86
CA GLY A 192 -22.07 12.07 -3.27
C GLY A 192 -21.85 13.49 -3.81
N GLY A 193 -22.28 14.52 -3.07
CA GLY A 193 -22.08 15.92 -3.43
C GLY A 193 -20.60 16.33 -3.46
N LEU A 194 -19.79 15.87 -2.51
CA LEU A 194 -18.34 16.11 -2.50
C LEU A 194 -17.63 15.38 -3.64
N ALA A 195 -17.97 14.12 -3.87
CA ALA A 195 -17.40 13.30 -4.94
C ALA A 195 -17.73 13.88 -6.32
N MET A 196 -18.97 14.31 -6.56
CA MET A 196 -19.36 14.99 -7.80
C MET A 196 -18.66 16.34 -7.96
N ARG A 197 -18.43 17.09 -6.87
CA ARG A 197 -17.68 18.34 -6.90
C ARG A 197 -16.20 18.12 -7.22
N GLU A 198 -15.57 17.11 -6.61
CA GLU A 198 -14.20 16.71 -6.92
C GLU A 198 -14.07 16.19 -8.35
N GLY A 199 -15.03 15.40 -8.84
CA GLY A 199 -15.11 14.97 -10.24
C GLY A 199 -15.22 16.15 -11.20
N ALA A 200 -16.12 17.10 -10.92
CA ALA A 200 -16.27 18.32 -11.71
C ALA A 200 -15.02 19.22 -11.67
N TYR A 201 -14.30 19.27 -10.54
CA TYR A 201 -13.01 19.98 -10.46
C TYR A 201 -11.90 19.25 -11.21
N ARG A 202 -11.87 17.91 -11.21
CA ARG A 202 -10.93 17.13 -12.04
C ARG A 202 -11.20 17.40 -13.52
N GLU A 203 -12.46 17.34 -13.96
CA GLU A 203 -12.86 17.64 -15.34
C GLU A 203 -12.58 19.10 -15.75
N ALA A 204 -12.72 20.07 -14.82
CA ALA A 204 -12.54 21.50 -15.10
C ALA A 204 -11.10 22.00 -14.90
N GLY A 205 -10.27 21.32 -14.10
CA GLY A 205 -8.93 21.75 -13.71
C GLY A 205 -7.80 20.99 -14.39
N GLU A 206 -8.05 19.82 -14.96
CA GLU A 206 -6.97 18.94 -15.40
C GLU A 206 -7.49 17.87 -16.38
N ARG A 207 -7.11 17.97 -17.66
CA ARG A 207 -6.90 16.76 -18.47
C ARG A 207 -5.57 16.12 -17.98
N PRO A 208 -5.64 15.12 -17.10
CA PRO A 208 -4.86 13.89 -17.30
C PRO A 208 -5.80 12.69 -17.26
N ALA A 209 -5.59 11.81 -18.24
CA ALA A 209 -6.43 10.66 -18.52
C ALA A 209 -6.43 9.64 -17.37
N THR A 210 -7.61 9.42 -16.77
CA THR A 210 -7.91 8.19 -16.04
C THR A 210 -8.35 7.09 -17.00
N ALA A 211 -7.99 5.86 -16.62
CA ALA A 211 -8.27 4.64 -17.35
C ALA A 211 -9.77 4.35 -17.51
N GLY A 212 -10.11 3.72 -18.64
CA GLY A 212 -11.18 2.72 -18.70
C GLY A 212 -12.50 3.13 -19.37
N SER A 213 -12.51 3.26 -20.70
CA SER A 213 -13.63 2.70 -21.50
C SER A 213 -13.15 2.40 -22.91
N GLU A 214 -13.31 1.15 -23.32
CA GLU A 214 -13.15 0.72 -24.71
C GLU A 214 -14.16 1.46 -25.59
N SER A 215 -13.70 2.44 -26.38
CA SER A 215 -14.12 2.65 -27.77
C SER A 215 -13.58 3.97 -28.33
N SER A 216 -12.86 3.84 -29.43
CA SER A 216 -12.66 4.82 -30.49
C SER A 216 -11.78 6.07 -30.23
N GLN A 217 -10.73 6.17 -31.05
CA GLN A 217 -9.92 7.33 -31.41
C GLN A 217 -8.78 7.77 -30.44
N ALA A 218 -7.60 7.25 -30.78
CA ALA A 218 -6.24 7.78 -30.58
C ALA A 218 -6.11 9.15 -29.90
N THR A 219 -6.21 9.19 -28.58
CA THR A 219 -5.50 10.15 -27.74
C THR A 219 -4.45 9.36 -26.97
N ALA A 220 -3.18 9.62 -27.27
CA ALA A 220 -2.09 8.80 -26.79
C ALA A 220 -1.92 8.99 -25.26
N GLY A 221 -1.81 7.89 -24.51
CA GLY A 221 -1.77 7.92 -23.04
C GLY A 221 -0.56 8.65 -22.44
N PRO A 222 -0.40 8.66 -21.10
CA PRO A 222 0.72 9.33 -20.41
C PRO A 222 2.08 8.97 -21.02
N GLY A 223 2.96 9.95 -21.19
CA GLY A 223 4.31 9.74 -21.73
C GLY A 223 4.37 9.37 -23.23
N ALA A 224 3.26 9.43 -23.96
CA ALA A 224 3.27 9.19 -25.40
C ALA A 224 4.02 10.29 -26.15
N GLY A 225 4.93 9.88 -27.03
CA GLY A 225 5.75 10.82 -27.81
C GLY A 225 6.91 11.46 -27.03
N VAL A 226 7.06 11.15 -25.74
CA VAL A 226 8.18 11.61 -24.91
C VAL A 226 9.26 10.51 -24.86
N PRO A 227 10.54 10.78 -25.17
CA PRO A 227 11.60 9.77 -25.20
C PRO A 227 11.81 8.95 -23.92
N GLY A 228 11.60 9.56 -22.75
CA GLY A 228 11.66 8.88 -21.44
C GLY A 228 10.35 8.27 -20.97
N GLY A 229 9.26 8.44 -21.71
CA GLY A 229 7.90 8.15 -21.27
C GLY A 229 7.50 6.67 -21.40
N VAL A 230 6.60 6.24 -20.52
CA VAL A 230 6.06 4.85 -20.46
C VAL A 230 5.43 4.36 -21.77
N ASN A 231 4.88 5.25 -22.59
CA ASN A 231 4.25 4.94 -23.87
C ASN A 231 5.05 5.51 -25.07
N ARG A 232 6.38 5.64 -24.94
CA ARG A 232 7.24 6.13 -26.03
C ARG A 232 7.13 5.26 -27.28
N ASP A 233 7.10 5.90 -28.45
CA ASP A 233 7.13 5.21 -29.75
C ASP A 233 8.58 5.14 -30.26
N ALA A 234 9.36 4.21 -29.68
CA ALA A 234 10.76 4.03 -30.03
C ALA A 234 10.96 3.69 -31.51
N ALA A 235 10.03 2.95 -32.13
CA ALA A 235 10.08 2.60 -33.54
C ALA A 235 10.02 3.85 -34.43
N ARG A 236 9.17 4.82 -34.07
CA ARG A 236 9.10 6.12 -34.77
C ARG A 236 10.33 6.97 -34.50
N MET A 237 10.77 7.07 -33.26
CA MET A 237 11.88 7.95 -32.85
C MET A 237 13.22 7.50 -33.45
N LEU A 238 13.41 6.19 -33.63
CA LEU A 238 14.65 5.58 -34.12
C LEU A 238 14.57 5.15 -35.59
N ARG A 239 13.59 5.67 -36.32
CA ARG A 239 13.35 5.29 -37.72
C ARG A 239 14.57 5.61 -38.58
N GLY A 240 15.11 4.59 -39.23
CA GLY A 240 16.28 4.70 -40.11
C GLY A 240 17.62 4.60 -39.39
N ASP A 241 17.65 4.62 -38.05
CA ASP A 241 18.92 4.53 -37.31
C ASP A 241 19.53 3.12 -37.34
N PHE A 242 18.72 2.07 -37.58
CA PHE A 242 19.13 0.66 -37.68
C PHE A 242 19.07 0.11 -39.11
N GLY A 243 19.07 0.98 -40.11
CA GLY A 243 19.09 0.62 -41.53
C GLY A 243 17.78 0.92 -42.27
N PRO A 244 17.76 0.64 -43.58
CA PRO A 244 16.71 1.12 -44.49
C PRO A 244 15.37 0.39 -44.34
N SER A 245 15.33 -0.77 -43.65
CA SER A 245 14.11 -1.55 -43.44
C SER A 245 13.13 -0.90 -42.46
N GLY A 246 13.56 0.13 -41.72
CA GLY A 246 12.77 0.74 -40.65
C GLY A 246 12.59 -0.15 -39.41
N TRP A 247 13.31 -1.27 -39.34
CA TRP A 247 13.33 -2.14 -38.15
C TRP A 247 14.00 -1.44 -36.97
N VAL A 248 13.48 -1.65 -35.76
CA VAL A 248 14.05 -1.14 -34.50
C VAL A 248 14.10 -2.29 -33.50
N PRO A 249 15.25 -2.57 -32.85
CA PRO A 249 15.35 -3.62 -31.87
C PRO A 249 14.39 -3.41 -30.68
N ALA A 250 13.84 -4.50 -30.15
CA ALA A 250 13.17 -4.47 -28.85
C ALA A 250 14.14 -3.98 -27.77
N GLY A 251 13.66 -3.16 -26.84
CA GLY A 251 14.49 -2.51 -25.82
C GLY A 251 15.40 -1.39 -26.33
N ALA A 252 15.33 -1.00 -27.61
CA ALA A 252 16.05 0.17 -28.11
C ALA A 252 15.56 1.45 -27.42
N VAL A 253 16.51 2.31 -27.07
CA VAL A 253 16.26 3.53 -26.29
C VAL A 253 16.57 4.75 -27.17
N PRO A 254 15.63 5.69 -27.33
CA PRO A 254 15.92 6.96 -27.99
C PRO A 254 17.03 7.73 -27.23
N PRO A 255 18.08 8.23 -27.92
CA PRO A 255 19.13 9.05 -27.30
C PRO A 255 18.61 10.28 -26.57
N GLU A 256 17.44 10.79 -26.94
CA GLU A 256 16.80 11.95 -26.32
C GLU A 256 16.17 11.62 -24.96
N SER A 257 16.11 10.34 -24.56
CA SER A 257 15.64 9.95 -23.23
C SER A 257 16.58 10.48 -22.14
N PRO A 258 16.07 11.10 -21.06
CA PRO A 258 16.91 11.53 -19.93
C PRO A 258 17.66 10.37 -19.27
N PHE A 259 17.12 9.16 -19.39
CA PHE A 259 17.65 7.92 -18.83
C PHE A 259 18.61 7.18 -19.76
N PHE A 260 18.73 7.59 -21.03
CA PHE A 260 19.57 6.91 -22.02
C PHE A 260 21.00 6.70 -21.50
N PRO A 261 21.63 5.52 -21.73
CA PRO A 261 21.12 4.37 -22.48
C PRO A 261 20.35 3.34 -21.63
N SER A 262 19.90 3.70 -20.42
CA SER A 262 18.94 2.86 -19.69
C SER A 262 17.57 2.88 -20.38
N PRO A 263 16.94 1.71 -20.56
CA PRO A 263 15.59 1.61 -21.12
C PRO A 263 14.49 2.00 -20.12
N ALA A 264 14.83 2.23 -18.85
CA ALA A 264 13.88 2.63 -17.82
C ALA A 264 13.07 3.87 -18.22
N THR A 265 11.83 3.93 -17.75
CA THR A 265 10.90 5.03 -18.03
C THR A 265 10.21 5.53 -16.77
N THR A 266 9.61 6.71 -16.88
CA THR A 266 8.63 7.24 -15.93
C THR A 266 7.32 7.53 -16.67
N SER A 267 6.20 7.72 -15.95
CA SER A 267 4.92 7.95 -16.62
C SER A 267 4.87 9.29 -17.34
N THR A 268 5.55 10.34 -16.83
CA THR A 268 5.71 11.62 -17.53
C THR A 268 6.83 11.59 -18.57
N GLY A 269 7.85 10.76 -18.32
CA GLY A 269 9.09 10.72 -19.09
C GLY A 269 10.20 11.61 -18.56
N ASP A 270 9.95 12.34 -17.47
CA ASP A 270 10.90 13.21 -16.78
C ASP A 270 11.46 12.58 -15.49
N PHE A 271 12.45 13.25 -14.91
CA PHE A 271 13.04 12.89 -13.62
C PHE A 271 12.02 12.96 -12.48
N LEU A 272 12.17 12.06 -11.50
CA LEU A 272 11.41 12.06 -10.26
C LEU A 272 11.98 13.08 -9.27
N ALA A 273 11.16 13.47 -8.30
CA ALA A 273 11.67 14.16 -7.12
C ALA A 273 12.78 13.32 -6.47
N ALA A 274 13.88 13.97 -6.08
CA ALA A 274 15.07 13.28 -5.56
C ALA A 274 14.78 12.42 -4.32
N ASP A 275 13.73 12.78 -3.57
CA ASP A 275 13.28 12.02 -2.43
C ASP A 275 12.28 10.92 -2.78
N PHE A 276 11.65 10.85 -3.95
CA PHE A 276 10.51 9.95 -4.23
C PHE A 276 10.74 8.49 -3.81
N LEU A 277 11.87 7.90 -4.22
CA LEU A 277 12.24 6.51 -3.89
C LEU A 277 12.83 6.35 -2.47
N VAL A 278 13.04 7.44 -1.72
CA VAL A 278 13.60 7.44 -0.36
C VAL A 278 12.68 8.09 0.71
N ARG A 279 11.61 8.81 0.31
CA ARG A 279 10.74 9.73 1.10
C ARG A 279 9.93 9.04 2.18
N HIS A 280 9.85 7.73 2.10
CA HIS A 280 8.97 6.95 2.93
C HIS A 280 9.59 6.67 4.31
N GLY A 281 10.87 6.95 4.54
CA GLY A 281 11.43 7.00 5.90
C GLY A 281 11.24 8.37 6.56
N ALA A 282 11.01 8.42 7.87
CA ALA A 282 11.28 9.63 8.66
C ALA A 282 12.62 10.21 8.20
N ALA A 283 12.78 11.54 8.21
CA ALA A 283 14.04 12.20 7.92
C ALA A 283 15.18 11.57 8.74
N VAL A 284 15.80 10.50 8.22
CA VAL A 284 17.05 10.01 8.75
C VAL A 284 18.00 11.11 8.34
N GLY A 285 18.53 11.81 9.33
CA GLY A 285 19.38 12.95 9.10
C GLY A 285 20.44 12.52 8.09
N THR A 286 20.55 13.26 7.00
CA THR A 286 21.61 13.08 6.01
C THR A 286 23.00 12.99 6.68
N GLY A 287 23.14 13.63 7.85
CA GLY A 287 24.30 13.52 8.73
C GLY A 287 24.59 12.11 9.25
N ALA A 288 23.60 11.28 9.59
CA ALA A 288 23.84 9.90 10.05
C ALA A 288 24.35 9.02 8.91
N ILE A 289 23.71 9.11 7.73
CA ILE A 289 24.15 8.41 6.51
C ILE A 289 25.57 8.81 6.15
N ARG A 290 25.86 10.12 6.15
CA ARG A 290 27.18 10.64 5.85
C ARG A 290 28.21 10.19 6.89
N ALA A 291 27.89 10.25 8.18
CA ALA A 291 28.79 9.83 9.24
C ALA A 291 29.11 8.32 9.15
N GLU A 292 28.13 7.46 8.86
CA GLU A 292 28.37 6.03 8.61
C GLU A 292 29.26 5.82 7.38
N ALA A 293 28.94 6.48 6.27
CA ALA A 293 29.68 6.35 5.02
C ALA A 293 31.14 6.85 5.13
N GLU A 294 31.38 7.90 5.91
CA GLU A 294 32.72 8.41 6.22
C GLU A 294 33.48 7.47 7.16
N ALA A 295 32.83 6.92 8.18
CA ALA A 295 33.47 6.07 9.17
C ALA A 295 33.76 4.64 8.67
N ARG A 296 32.90 4.08 7.81
CA ARG A 296 32.93 2.66 7.42
C ARG A 296 33.00 2.44 5.92
N GLY A 297 33.00 3.51 5.13
CA GLY A 297 32.96 3.47 3.67
C GLY A 297 31.54 3.42 3.10
N PHE A 298 30.53 2.99 3.86
CA PHE A 298 29.13 2.94 3.40
C PHE A 298 28.13 2.95 4.57
N ALA A 299 26.89 3.38 4.30
CA ALA A 299 25.80 3.37 5.27
C ALA A 299 25.14 1.98 5.31
N SER A 300 25.40 1.24 6.39
CA SER A 300 24.93 -0.14 6.60
C SER A 300 23.85 -0.23 7.67
N GLU A 301 23.85 0.65 8.66
CA GLU A 301 22.88 0.63 9.77
C GLU A 301 21.64 1.44 9.42
N THR A 302 21.85 2.61 8.78
CA THR A 302 20.73 3.42 8.34
C THR A 302 19.92 2.73 7.24
N ARG A 303 18.62 2.55 7.49
CA ARG A 303 17.67 1.90 6.56
C ARG A 303 17.03 2.93 5.61
N ILE A 304 17.77 3.29 4.56
CA ILE A 304 17.39 4.33 3.60
C ILE A 304 16.17 3.88 2.78
N GLY A 305 15.08 4.65 2.79
CA GLY A 305 13.90 4.39 1.96
C GLY A 305 12.95 3.29 2.47
N SER A 306 13.12 2.77 3.69
CA SER A 306 12.24 1.72 4.25
C SER A 306 11.43 2.14 5.48
N GLY A 307 11.66 3.34 6.04
CA GLY A 307 11.17 3.68 7.37
C GLY A 307 9.63 3.72 7.54
N SER A 308 8.84 3.92 6.48
CA SER A 308 7.37 3.76 6.57
C SER A 308 6.93 2.34 6.36
N CYS A 309 7.64 1.61 5.51
CA CYS A 309 7.39 0.19 5.29
C CYS A 309 7.59 -0.56 6.61
N GLU A 310 8.66 -0.25 7.35
CA GLU A 310 9.03 -0.90 8.63
C GLU A 310 7.92 -0.85 9.69
N ARG A 311 7.05 0.17 9.68
CA ARG A 311 5.96 0.29 10.66
C ARG A 311 4.91 -0.80 10.55
N CYS A 312 4.79 -1.44 9.39
CA CYS A 312 3.87 -2.55 9.11
C CYS A 312 4.59 -3.82 8.61
N HIS A 313 5.79 -3.67 8.06
CA HIS A 313 6.56 -4.71 7.39
C HIS A 313 7.94 -4.92 8.04
N ALA A 314 7.95 -5.04 9.37
CA ALA A 314 9.18 -5.03 10.14
C ALA A 314 10.09 -6.23 9.83
N ASP A 315 9.52 -7.43 9.69
CA ASP A 315 10.27 -8.65 9.34
C ASP A 315 10.86 -8.54 7.93
N ILE A 316 10.07 -8.07 6.96
CA ILE A 316 10.54 -7.86 5.58
C ILE A 316 11.65 -6.81 5.52
N VAL A 317 11.55 -5.71 6.28
CA VAL A 317 12.60 -4.68 6.31
C VAL A 317 13.88 -5.22 6.94
N ASP A 318 13.80 -6.02 8.00
CA ASP A 318 14.97 -6.70 8.58
C ASP A 318 15.62 -7.66 7.57
N GLN A 319 14.79 -8.36 6.77
CA GLN A 319 15.27 -9.24 5.71
C GLN A 319 15.99 -8.49 4.59
N TRP A 320 15.34 -7.44 4.07
CA TRP A 320 15.89 -6.59 3.02
C TRP A 320 17.18 -5.89 3.46
N ALA A 321 17.26 -5.44 4.72
CA ALA A 321 18.40 -4.71 5.25
C ALA A 321 19.73 -5.47 5.17
N THR A 322 19.72 -6.80 5.05
CA THR A 322 20.93 -7.62 4.88
C THR A 322 21.17 -8.05 3.42
N SER A 323 20.21 -7.82 2.53
CA SER A 323 20.23 -8.31 1.15
C SER A 323 21.26 -7.63 0.25
N ALA A 324 21.72 -8.31 -0.80
CA ALA A 324 22.56 -7.67 -1.81
C ALA A 324 21.83 -6.53 -2.56
N HIS A 325 20.50 -6.55 -2.63
CA HIS A 325 19.70 -5.48 -3.23
C HIS A 325 19.78 -4.17 -2.44
N ARG A 326 19.77 -4.23 -1.10
CA ARG A 326 20.05 -3.06 -0.25
C ARG A 326 21.41 -2.46 -0.56
N PHE A 327 22.38 -3.29 -0.93
CA PHE A 327 23.77 -2.94 -1.21
C PHE A 327 24.13 -3.10 -2.69
N ALA A 328 23.33 -2.48 -3.55
CA ALA A 328 23.55 -2.51 -5.00
C ALA A 328 24.16 -1.21 -5.56
N SER A 329 24.29 -0.16 -4.75
CA SER A 329 24.72 1.18 -5.15
C SER A 329 26.15 1.48 -4.64
N PHE A 330 26.50 2.73 -4.33
CA PHE A 330 27.82 3.12 -3.82
C PHE A 330 28.06 2.66 -2.37
N ASN A 331 27.11 1.94 -1.81
CA ASN A 331 27.28 1.12 -0.61
C ASN A 331 27.80 -0.30 -0.91
N ASN A 332 28.24 -0.54 -2.14
CA ASN A 332 28.95 -1.73 -2.58
C ASN A 332 30.27 -1.29 -3.24
N PRO A 333 31.43 -1.59 -2.62
CA PRO A 333 32.71 -1.08 -3.09
C PRO A 333 33.11 -1.63 -4.47
N PHE A 334 32.66 -2.84 -4.83
CA PHE A 334 32.95 -3.41 -6.16
C PHE A 334 32.20 -2.68 -7.26
N TYR A 335 30.94 -2.35 -6.99
CA TYR A 335 30.12 -1.58 -7.90
C TYR A 335 30.62 -0.13 -8.01
N GLU A 336 30.89 0.52 -6.87
CA GLU A 336 31.46 1.86 -6.81
C GLU A 336 32.74 1.97 -7.64
N ALA A 337 33.68 1.03 -7.47
CA ALA A 337 34.93 1.02 -8.25
C ALA A 337 34.67 0.88 -9.76
N THR A 338 33.70 0.06 -10.16
CA THR A 338 33.33 -0.13 -11.57
C THR A 338 32.76 1.15 -12.16
N ILE A 339 31.85 1.83 -11.45
CA ILE A 339 31.26 3.10 -11.90
C ILE A 339 32.29 4.21 -11.91
N ALA A 340 33.17 4.29 -10.89
CA ALA A 340 34.26 5.24 -10.84
C ALA A 340 35.17 5.09 -12.06
N ALA A 341 35.67 3.88 -12.34
CA ALA A 341 36.52 3.60 -13.48
C ALA A 341 35.83 3.93 -14.82
N MET A 342 34.56 3.50 -14.99
CA MET A 342 33.78 3.80 -16.20
C MET A 342 33.60 5.30 -16.45
N ARG A 343 33.59 6.11 -15.39
CA ARG A 343 33.39 7.56 -15.46
C ARG A 343 34.70 8.35 -15.59
N SER A 344 35.78 7.90 -14.95
CA SER A 344 37.10 8.55 -15.02
C SER A 344 37.87 8.18 -16.28
N GLU A 345 37.67 6.97 -16.80
CA GLU A 345 38.36 6.42 -17.96
C GLU A 345 37.34 5.99 -19.02
N PRO A 346 36.51 6.91 -19.54
CA PRO A 346 35.50 6.54 -20.52
C PRO A 346 36.16 6.07 -21.81
N ARG A 347 35.55 5.07 -22.45
CA ARG A 347 35.88 4.69 -23.83
C ARG A 347 35.55 5.84 -24.79
N GLU A 348 36.01 5.70 -26.03
CA GLU A 348 35.58 6.59 -27.12
C GLU A 348 34.06 6.68 -27.19
N SER A 349 33.58 7.88 -27.50
CA SER A 349 32.16 8.11 -27.74
C SER A 349 31.69 7.34 -28.98
N ASN A 350 30.38 7.27 -29.15
CA ASN A 350 29.74 6.73 -30.34
C ASN A 350 28.59 7.64 -30.75
N ARG A 351 28.07 7.45 -31.97
CA ARG A 351 27.00 8.30 -32.52
C ARG A 351 25.76 8.42 -31.62
N TRP A 352 25.48 7.41 -30.81
CA TRP A 352 24.33 7.40 -29.91
C TRP A 352 24.56 8.25 -28.67
N ILE A 353 25.74 8.10 -28.05
CA ILE A 353 26.15 8.93 -26.91
C ILE A 353 26.32 10.38 -27.34
N ASP A 354 26.90 10.65 -28.51
CA ASP A 354 27.03 12.01 -29.05
C ASP A 354 25.66 12.66 -29.24
N ARG A 355 24.68 11.93 -29.80
CA ARG A 355 23.31 12.42 -29.92
C ARG A 355 22.67 12.68 -28.55
N HIS A 356 22.90 11.81 -27.57
CA HIS A 356 22.41 12.01 -26.20
C HIS A 356 23.00 13.26 -25.55
N LEU A 357 24.31 13.45 -25.65
CA LEU A 357 25.01 14.61 -25.07
C LEU A 357 24.62 15.93 -25.76
N ALA A 358 24.21 15.88 -27.02
CA ALA A 358 23.67 17.03 -27.76
C ALA A 358 22.17 17.30 -27.48
N SER A 359 21.47 16.41 -26.76
CA SER A 359 20.03 16.53 -26.55
C SER A 359 19.69 17.63 -25.53
N PRO A 360 18.68 18.48 -25.79
CA PRO A 360 18.26 19.52 -24.85
C PRO A 360 17.84 18.96 -23.49
N GLY A 361 18.19 19.66 -22.40
CA GLY A 361 17.82 19.27 -21.04
C GLY A 361 18.68 18.15 -20.43
N ILE A 362 19.59 17.54 -21.20
CA ILE A 362 20.59 16.62 -20.66
C ILE A 362 21.72 17.42 -20.02
N ALA A 363 22.03 17.13 -18.76
CA ALA A 363 23.13 17.78 -18.06
C ALA A 363 24.44 17.58 -18.83
N ALA A 364 25.24 18.65 -18.99
CA ALA A 364 26.55 18.57 -19.58
C ALA A 364 27.40 17.53 -18.83
N GLY A 365 27.67 16.41 -19.49
CA GLY A 365 28.38 15.27 -18.94
C GLY A 365 29.31 14.68 -19.98
N GLY A 366 30.37 14.02 -19.52
CA GLY A 366 31.23 13.24 -20.41
C GLY A 366 30.59 11.89 -20.76
N VAL A 367 31.16 11.21 -21.76
CA VAL A 367 30.78 9.87 -22.23
C VAL A 367 30.54 8.89 -21.07
N GLY A 368 31.44 8.89 -20.06
CA GLY A 368 31.33 8.00 -18.90
C GLY A 368 30.09 8.26 -18.04
N ARG A 369 29.68 9.52 -17.87
CA ARG A 369 28.46 9.86 -17.11
C ARG A 369 27.22 9.39 -17.85
N ALA A 370 27.15 9.61 -19.16
CA ALA A 370 26.05 9.12 -20.00
C ALA A 370 25.96 7.59 -19.96
N ALA A 371 27.07 6.91 -20.25
CA ALA A 371 27.09 5.45 -20.31
C ALA A 371 26.79 4.79 -18.94
N SER A 372 27.22 5.40 -17.82
CA SER A 372 26.93 4.88 -16.46
C SER A 372 25.43 4.83 -16.11
N LYS A 373 24.58 5.57 -16.82
CA LYS A 373 23.12 5.50 -16.65
C LYS A 373 22.56 4.11 -16.93
N TRP A 374 23.19 3.34 -17.82
CA TRP A 374 22.82 1.95 -18.08
C TRP A 374 22.86 1.10 -16.81
N CYS A 375 23.94 1.20 -16.03
CA CYS A 375 24.08 0.47 -14.77
C CYS A 375 23.00 0.88 -13.75
N SER A 376 22.70 2.18 -13.68
CA SER A 376 21.75 2.74 -12.72
C SER A 376 20.30 2.31 -12.96
N GLY A 377 19.96 1.77 -14.13
CA GLY A 377 18.66 1.15 -14.41
C GLY A 377 18.38 -0.09 -13.56
N CYS A 378 19.42 -0.72 -13.02
CA CYS A 378 19.28 -1.88 -12.13
C CYS A 378 19.83 -1.59 -10.73
N HIS A 379 20.96 -0.88 -10.63
CA HIS A 379 21.73 -0.73 -9.39
C HIS A 379 21.42 0.55 -8.59
N ASP A 380 21.16 1.66 -9.28
CA ASP A 380 20.95 2.98 -8.67
C ASP A 380 19.67 3.68 -9.16
N PRO A 381 18.48 3.05 -9.05
CA PRO A 381 17.26 3.69 -9.52
C PRO A 381 17.02 5.06 -8.86
N VAL A 382 17.45 5.25 -7.60
CA VAL A 382 17.39 6.55 -6.93
C VAL A 382 18.24 7.61 -7.66
N LEU A 383 19.48 7.29 -8.04
CA LEU A 383 20.34 8.22 -8.79
C LEU A 383 19.90 8.38 -10.25
N LEU A 384 19.41 7.33 -10.90
CA LEU A 384 18.91 7.40 -12.28
C LEU A 384 17.73 8.36 -12.36
N PHE A 385 16.70 8.07 -11.58
CA PHE A 385 15.42 8.76 -11.67
C PHE A 385 15.46 10.17 -11.09
N ALA A 386 16.35 10.47 -10.14
CA ALA A 386 16.59 11.84 -9.68
C ALA A 386 17.54 12.65 -10.59
N GLY A 387 18.08 12.03 -11.65
CA GLY A 387 19.06 12.63 -12.55
C GLY A 387 20.46 12.80 -11.95
N GLY A 388 20.73 12.20 -10.80
CA GLY A 388 22.03 12.21 -10.12
C GLY A 388 23.12 11.47 -10.89
N MET A 389 22.79 10.36 -11.58
CA MET A 389 23.79 9.58 -12.33
C MET A 389 24.40 10.37 -13.50
N GLY A 390 23.65 11.32 -14.08
CA GLY A 390 24.16 12.21 -15.14
C GLY A 390 25.06 13.35 -14.64
N ARG A 391 25.21 13.54 -13.32
CA ARG A 391 25.94 14.65 -12.70
C ARG A 391 27.11 14.10 -11.87
N GLU A 392 27.84 14.99 -11.20
CA GLU A 392 28.82 14.54 -10.21
C GLU A 392 28.11 13.86 -9.02
N ILE A 393 28.68 12.78 -8.52
CA ILE A 393 28.03 11.94 -7.49
C ILE A 393 28.74 12.18 -6.17
N ASP A 394 28.03 12.73 -5.20
CA ASP A 394 28.45 12.64 -3.80
C ASP A 394 28.18 11.20 -3.31
N ARG A 395 29.25 10.41 -3.19
CA ARG A 395 29.19 9.03 -2.70
C ARG A 395 28.54 8.91 -1.31
N ASN A 396 28.64 9.95 -0.48
CA ASN A 396 28.09 9.97 0.88
C ASN A 396 26.63 10.46 0.91
N SER A 397 26.04 10.76 -0.25
CA SER A 397 24.64 11.19 -0.34
C SER A 397 23.67 10.04 -0.04
N PRO A 398 22.47 10.33 0.48
CA PRO A 398 21.43 9.33 0.68
C PRO A 398 21.10 8.54 -0.60
N ALA A 399 21.09 9.21 -1.76
CA ALA A 399 20.79 8.57 -3.03
C ALA A 399 21.85 7.54 -3.45
N ALA A 400 23.14 7.87 -3.28
CA ALA A 400 24.25 6.97 -3.58
C ALA A 400 24.39 5.82 -2.56
N GLN A 401 23.84 5.98 -1.36
CA GLN A 401 23.88 4.93 -0.33
C GLN A 401 22.60 4.08 -0.29
N ALA A 402 21.59 4.37 -1.11
CA ALA A 402 20.26 3.77 -1.01
C ALA A 402 20.18 2.32 -1.52
N GLY A 403 20.92 1.97 -2.59
CA GLY A 403 20.72 0.71 -3.30
C GLY A 403 19.32 0.61 -3.91
N LEU A 404 18.77 -0.61 -3.94
CA LEU A 404 17.35 -0.83 -4.26
C LEU A 404 16.54 -0.71 -2.98
N THR A 405 15.79 0.38 -2.86
CA THR A 405 14.81 0.60 -1.79
C THR A 405 13.54 -0.24 -2.00
N CYS A 406 12.64 -0.25 -1.02
CA CYS A 406 11.32 -0.87 -1.18
C CYS A 406 10.59 -0.34 -2.42
N LEU A 407 10.64 0.98 -2.65
CA LEU A 407 9.96 1.63 -3.78
C LEU A 407 10.73 1.51 -5.10
N SER A 408 12.05 1.28 -5.07
CA SER A 408 12.79 0.90 -6.27
C SER A 408 12.20 -0.35 -6.94
N CYS A 409 11.64 -1.26 -6.13
CA CYS A 409 10.97 -2.47 -6.58
C CYS A 409 9.45 -2.29 -6.71
N HIS A 410 8.79 -1.83 -5.64
CA HIS A 410 7.33 -1.81 -5.55
C HIS A 410 6.65 -0.63 -6.24
N ALA A 411 7.39 0.40 -6.68
CA ALA A 411 6.84 1.47 -7.50
C ALA A 411 6.86 1.14 -9.01
N ILE A 412 7.40 -0.03 -9.39
CA ILE A 412 7.32 -0.51 -10.77
C ILE A 412 5.86 -0.84 -11.08
N ASP A 413 5.29 -0.21 -12.11
CA ASP A 413 3.90 -0.42 -12.53
C ASP A 413 3.78 -1.12 -13.90
N ARG A 414 4.86 -1.15 -14.68
CA ARG A 414 4.93 -1.82 -15.98
C ARG A 414 6.32 -2.41 -16.20
N ILE A 415 6.34 -3.61 -16.76
CA ILE A 415 7.50 -4.21 -17.42
C ILE A 415 7.23 -4.12 -18.91
N HIS A 416 8.14 -3.53 -19.68
CA HIS A 416 7.90 -3.27 -21.10
C HIS A 416 8.01 -4.54 -21.94
N ASP A 417 9.04 -5.35 -21.68
CA ASP A 417 9.29 -6.63 -22.35
C ASP A 417 10.32 -7.50 -21.59
N ARG A 418 10.78 -8.58 -22.22
CA ARG A 418 11.78 -9.53 -21.68
C ARG A 418 13.22 -9.26 -22.17
N THR A 419 13.54 -8.03 -22.62
CA THR A 419 14.90 -7.68 -23.06
C THR A 419 15.87 -7.41 -21.92
N GLY A 420 15.37 -7.06 -20.72
CA GLY A 420 16.17 -6.85 -19.51
C GLY A 420 16.73 -5.43 -19.40
N ASN A 421 17.94 -5.26 -18.86
CA ASN A 421 18.64 -3.96 -18.71
C ASN A 421 17.89 -2.88 -17.91
N GLY A 422 16.94 -3.23 -17.06
CA GLY A 422 16.08 -2.29 -16.34
C GLY A 422 14.91 -1.75 -17.17
N ASN A 423 14.41 -2.53 -18.14
CA ASN A 423 13.31 -2.12 -19.03
C ASN A 423 11.93 -2.16 -18.34
N TYR A 424 11.74 -1.26 -17.38
CA TYR A 424 10.52 -1.09 -16.59
C TYR A 424 10.12 0.38 -16.47
N ASN A 425 8.90 0.62 -15.98
CA ASN A 425 8.38 1.95 -15.67
C ASN A 425 8.21 2.16 -14.17
N ILE A 426 8.55 3.37 -13.69
CA ILE A 426 8.14 3.86 -12.36
C ILE A 426 6.98 4.83 -12.51
N ALA A 427 5.89 4.58 -11.77
CA ALA A 427 4.75 5.48 -11.74
C ALA A 427 5.08 6.77 -10.98
N ASP A 428 5.16 7.91 -11.68
CA ASP A 428 5.54 9.22 -11.15
C ASP A 428 4.38 10.19 -10.95
N ALA A 429 3.19 9.83 -11.45
CA ALA A 429 2.01 10.68 -11.50
C ALA A 429 0.90 10.33 -10.48
N ALA A 430 1.17 9.45 -9.51
CA ALA A 430 0.12 8.97 -8.59
C ALA A 430 0.24 9.59 -7.20
N GLU A 431 -0.62 10.55 -6.88
CA GLU A 431 -0.84 10.95 -5.49
C GLU A 431 -1.22 9.73 -4.63
N SER A 432 -0.79 9.75 -3.36
CA SER A 432 -1.20 8.72 -2.41
C SER A 432 -2.73 8.74 -2.27
N PRO A 433 -3.41 7.59 -2.39
CA PRO A 433 -4.85 7.53 -2.22
C PRO A 433 -5.24 7.64 -0.75
N TYR A 434 -4.27 7.63 0.16
CA TYR A 434 -4.49 7.73 1.61
C TYR A 434 -4.26 9.16 2.11
N ILE A 435 -5.20 9.65 2.92
CA ILE A 435 -5.08 10.94 3.61
C ILE A 435 -3.84 10.96 4.52
N PHE A 436 -3.33 12.16 4.77
CA PHE A 436 -2.16 12.39 5.63
C PHE A 436 -0.83 11.78 5.15
N ALA A 437 -0.71 11.35 3.89
CA ALA A 437 0.50 10.72 3.35
C ALA A 437 1.78 11.57 3.46
N GLY A 438 1.66 12.90 3.46
CA GLY A 438 2.78 13.82 3.67
C GLY A 438 3.15 14.05 5.14
N SER A 439 2.48 13.40 6.10
CA SER A 439 2.69 13.65 7.52
C SER A 439 3.93 12.93 8.06
N PRO A 440 4.68 13.53 9.00
CA PRO A 440 5.81 12.87 9.63
C PRO A 440 5.41 11.57 10.36
N PRO A 441 6.21 10.49 10.33
CA PRO A 441 5.86 9.18 10.89
C PRO A 441 5.45 9.14 12.37
N ARG A 442 5.92 10.08 13.20
CA ARG A 442 5.61 10.16 14.64
C ARG A 442 4.64 11.30 14.99
N SER A 443 4.06 11.93 13.97
CA SER A 443 3.00 12.92 14.15
C SER A 443 1.64 12.26 14.29
N LEU A 444 0.65 12.98 14.82
CA LEU A 444 -0.74 12.54 14.79
C LEU A 444 -1.20 12.19 13.36
N GLY A 445 -0.81 12.99 12.37
CA GLY A 445 -1.12 12.71 10.96
C GLY A 445 -0.53 11.39 10.47
N GLY A 446 0.72 11.06 10.86
CA GLY A 446 1.36 9.79 10.50
C GLY A 446 0.66 8.57 11.14
N LEU A 447 0.25 8.69 12.40
CA LEU A 447 -0.53 7.64 13.08
C LEU A 447 -1.90 7.44 12.42
N LEU A 448 -2.57 8.53 12.05
CA LEU A 448 -3.86 8.46 11.35
C LEU A 448 -3.69 7.89 9.93
N HIS A 449 -2.62 8.25 9.22
CA HIS A 449 -2.29 7.66 7.91
C HIS A 449 -2.16 6.14 7.99
N ASP A 450 -1.35 5.64 8.93
CA ASP A 450 -1.15 4.21 9.14
C ASP A 450 -2.46 3.51 9.53
N ALA A 451 -3.26 4.14 10.38
CA ALA A 451 -4.55 3.62 10.80
C ALA A 451 -5.51 3.45 9.61
N VAL A 452 -5.55 4.39 8.66
CA VAL A 452 -6.39 4.25 7.46
C VAL A 452 -5.89 3.10 6.58
N ILE A 453 -4.58 3.00 6.36
CA ILE A 453 -3.99 1.91 5.56
C ILE A 453 -4.34 0.56 6.17
N ARG A 454 -4.15 0.37 7.48
CA ARG A 454 -4.49 -0.88 8.18
C ARG A 454 -5.98 -1.20 8.12
N SER A 455 -6.83 -0.18 8.19
CA SER A 455 -8.28 -0.35 8.16
C SER A 455 -8.81 -0.74 6.78
N ARG A 456 -8.17 -0.26 5.70
CA ARG A 456 -8.51 -0.62 4.32
C ARG A 456 -7.24 -0.79 3.46
N PRO A 457 -6.54 -1.93 3.56
CA PRO A 457 -5.25 -2.13 2.91
C PRO A 457 -5.35 -2.49 1.43
N ALA A 458 -6.56 -2.66 0.87
CA ALA A 458 -6.75 -3.17 -0.49
C ALA A 458 -6.03 -2.31 -1.54
N VAL A 459 -6.22 -0.98 -1.51
CA VAL A 459 -5.58 -0.04 -2.45
C VAL A 459 -4.06 -0.02 -2.27
N HIS A 460 -3.57 -0.05 -1.02
CA HIS A 460 -2.14 -0.19 -0.74
C HIS A 460 -1.57 -1.49 -1.34
N SER A 461 -2.24 -2.62 -1.13
CA SER A 461 -1.82 -3.93 -1.62
C SER A 461 -1.79 -3.99 -3.15
N THR A 462 -2.79 -3.49 -3.86
CA THR A 462 -2.84 -3.53 -5.33
C THR A 462 -1.88 -2.54 -5.98
N ARG A 463 -1.58 -1.41 -5.31
CA ARG A 463 -0.55 -0.48 -5.76
C ARG A 463 0.86 -1.03 -5.56
N MET A 464 1.14 -1.70 -4.44
CA MET A 464 2.47 -2.23 -4.13
C MET A 464 2.75 -3.62 -4.74
N LEU A 465 1.72 -4.42 -5.02
CA LEU A 465 1.86 -5.79 -5.54
C LEU A 465 1.04 -5.99 -6.82
N LYS A 466 1.62 -5.59 -7.95
CA LYS A 466 1.17 -5.95 -9.30
C LYS A 466 1.25 -7.45 -9.58
N PRO A 467 0.45 -7.99 -10.52
CA PRO A 467 0.45 -9.42 -10.84
C PRO A 467 1.84 -9.97 -11.22
N PHE A 468 2.63 -9.20 -11.98
CA PHE A 468 3.94 -9.65 -12.47
C PHE A 468 5.00 -9.86 -11.37
N PHE A 469 4.82 -9.34 -10.14
CA PHE A 469 5.77 -9.62 -9.04
C PHE A 469 5.85 -11.11 -8.67
N ARG A 470 4.88 -11.92 -9.13
CA ARG A 470 4.84 -13.38 -8.95
C ARG A 470 5.46 -14.15 -10.12
N GLU A 471 6.00 -13.46 -11.10
CA GLU A 471 6.56 -14.05 -12.32
C GLU A 471 8.07 -13.81 -12.41
N SER A 472 8.82 -14.74 -13.00
CA SER A 472 10.26 -14.57 -13.22
C SER A 472 10.60 -13.39 -14.16
N THR A 473 9.64 -12.94 -14.98
CA THR A 473 9.77 -11.76 -15.86
C THR A 473 10.06 -10.48 -15.08
N TYR A 474 9.56 -10.39 -13.83
CA TYR A 474 9.92 -9.31 -12.93
C TYR A 474 11.42 -9.30 -12.61
N CYS A 475 11.98 -10.44 -12.21
CA CYS A 475 13.41 -10.56 -11.93
C CYS A 475 14.26 -10.35 -13.20
N ALA A 476 13.74 -10.75 -14.37
CA ALA A 476 14.41 -10.59 -15.66
C ALA A 476 14.69 -9.13 -16.02
N THR A 477 13.98 -8.16 -15.43
CA THR A 477 14.27 -6.74 -15.64
C THR A 477 15.72 -6.41 -15.33
N CYS A 478 16.29 -6.97 -14.25
CA CYS A 478 17.68 -6.75 -13.85
C CYS A 478 18.59 -7.97 -14.07
N HIS A 479 18.05 -9.19 -13.99
CA HIS A 479 18.80 -10.46 -14.15
C HIS A 479 18.83 -10.99 -15.59
N LYS A 480 18.54 -10.11 -16.55
CA LYS A 480 18.85 -10.30 -17.96
C LYS A 480 19.51 -9.04 -18.46
N VAL A 481 20.74 -9.18 -18.92
CA VAL A 481 21.62 -8.07 -19.24
C VAL A 481 22.21 -8.28 -20.62
N GLY A 482 22.17 -7.22 -21.43
CA GLY A 482 22.78 -7.17 -22.75
C GLY A 482 23.52 -5.86 -22.93
N LEU A 483 24.76 -5.92 -23.36
CA LEU A 483 25.57 -4.74 -23.69
C LEU A 483 25.31 -4.39 -25.15
N SER A 484 24.59 -3.31 -25.41
CA SER A 484 24.34 -2.81 -26.76
C SER A 484 25.41 -1.80 -27.19
N GLU A 485 25.43 -1.47 -28.49
CA GLU A 485 26.36 -0.51 -29.08
C GLU A 485 26.43 0.84 -28.32
N PRO A 486 25.32 1.46 -27.86
CA PRO A 486 25.37 2.64 -27.00
C PRO A 486 26.30 2.55 -25.79
N VAL A 487 26.45 1.36 -25.20
CA VAL A 487 27.21 1.13 -23.97
C VAL A 487 28.63 0.67 -24.26
N ASN A 488 28.83 -0.11 -25.33
CA ASN A 488 30.12 -0.78 -25.57
C ASN A 488 30.87 -0.34 -26.85
N ASN A 489 30.27 0.51 -27.68
CA ASN A 489 30.81 0.99 -28.96
C ASN A 489 31.20 -0.14 -29.95
N TYR A 490 30.48 -1.27 -29.94
CA TYR A 490 30.78 -2.40 -30.82
C TYR A 490 29.54 -3.07 -31.42
N ARG A 491 28.88 -3.94 -30.65
CA ARG A 491 27.68 -4.69 -31.07
C ARG A 491 26.93 -5.19 -29.85
N TRP A 492 25.77 -5.79 -30.05
CA TRP A 492 25.10 -6.49 -28.97
C TRP A 492 25.95 -7.67 -28.45
N LEU A 493 26.27 -7.66 -27.16
CA LEU A 493 26.94 -8.74 -26.45
C LEU A 493 26.09 -9.20 -25.27
N ARG A 494 26.02 -10.51 -25.06
CA ARG A 494 25.34 -11.08 -23.88
C ARG A 494 26.12 -10.71 -22.61
N GLY A 495 25.44 -10.08 -21.66
CA GLY A 495 25.93 -9.86 -20.31
C GLY A 495 25.54 -11.01 -19.37
N GLN A 496 25.30 -10.68 -18.10
CA GLN A 496 24.67 -11.56 -17.12
C GLN A 496 23.26 -11.93 -17.61
N ASN A 497 22.92 -13.22 -17.61
CA ASN A 497 21.64 -13.67 -18.16
C ASN A 497 21.23 -14.98 -17.51
N GLU A 498 20.81 -14.89 -16.27
CA GLU A 498 20.31 -16.03 -15.50
C GLU A 498 18.90 -16.39 -15.95
N PHE A 499 18.13 -15.41 -16.43
CA PHE A 499 16.74 -15.61 -16.85
C PHE A 499 16.61 -16.56 -18.04
N ASP A 500 17.37 -16.37 -19.12
CA ASP A 500 17.25 -17.26 -20.29
C ASP A 500 17.79 -18.66 -19.97
N SER A 501 18.81 -18.78 -19.10
CA SER A 501 19.28 -20.07 -18.60
C SER A 501 18.23 -20.79 -17.74
N TRP A 502 17.49 -20.05 -16.90
CA TRP A 502 16.34 -20.60 -16.17
C TRP A 502 15.22 -21.01 -17.14
N ASP A 503 14.86 -20.14 -18.09
CA ASP A 503 13.76 -20.37 -19.04
C ASP A 503 14.03 -21.61 -19.92
N ASP A 504 15.29 -21.83 -20.30
CA ASP A 504 15.77 -22.97 -21.08
C ASP A 504 16.07 -24.23 -20.23
N SER A 505 15.88 -24.17 -18.91
CA SER A 505 16.03 -25.34 -18.03
C SER A 505 14.73 -26.13 -17.88
N GLY A 506 14.82 -27.37 -17.39
CA GLY A 506 13.64 -28.13 -16.98
C GLY A 506 12.82 -27.47 -15.87
N VAL A 507 13.43 -26.63 -15.02
CA VAL A 507 12.80 -25.98 -13.86
C VAL A 507 11.65 -25.04 -14.25
N SER A 508 11.78 -24.37 -15.40
CA SER A 508 10.75 -23.47 -15.92
C SER A 508 9.54 -24.21 -16.49
N LEU A 509 9.71 -25.49 -16.86
CA LEU A 509 8.81 -26.28 -17.72
C LEU A 509 8.55 -25.66 -19.12
N ASN A 510 9.34 -24.67 -19.54
CA ASN A 510 9.22 -24.04 -20.87
C ASN A 510 10.14 -24.69 -21.92
N ALA A 511 11.20 -25.37 -21.48
CA ALA A 511 12.24 -25.87 -22.35
C ALA A 511 11.89 -27.22 -22.99
N ALA A 512 11.63 -27.22 -24.31
CA ALA A 512 11.36 -28.43 -25.08
C ALA A 512 12.54 -29.44 -25.11
N ARG A 513 13.76 -28.96 -24.86
CA ARG A 513 15.00 -29.76 -24.89
C ARG A 513 15.48 -30.24 -23.53
N THR A 514 14.67 -30.13 -22.48
CA THR A 514 15.08 -30.57 -21.15
C THR A 514 15.30 -32.09 -21.10
N PHE A 515 16.38 -32.53 -20.46
CA PHE A 515 16.73 -33.96 -20.30
C PHE A 515 16.05 -34.61 -19.09
N TYR A 516 15.44 -33.82 -18.22
CA TYR A 516 14.63 -34.26 -17.09
C TYR A 516 13.42 -33.35 -16.92
N LEU A 517 12.30 -33.89 -16.43
CA LEU A 517 11.09 -33.12 -16.19
C LEU A 517 10.83 -33.03 -14.68
N PRO A 518 10.98 -31.86 -14.05
CA PRO A 518 10.61 -31.67 -12.65
C PRO A 518 9.12 -31.90 -12.43
N ALA A 519 8.75 -32.31 -11.21
CA ALA A 519 7.36 -32.54 -10.85
C ALA A 519 6.49 -31.26 -10.87
N ALA A 520 7.11 -30.09 -10.74
CA ALA A 520 6.42 -28.80 -10.78
C ALA A 520 7.33 -27.71 -11.33
N ARG A 521 6.74 -26.74 -12.03
CA ARG A 521 7.38 -25.49 -12.42
C ARG A 521 7.80 -24.71 -11.19
N ARG A 522 8.98 -24.10 -11.22
CA ARG A 522 9.41 -23.10 -10.23
C ARG A 522 9.80 -21.79 -10.91
N VAL A 523 9.45 -20.68 -10.27
CA VAL A 523 9.89 -19.33 -10.65
C VAL A 523 11.05 -18.87 -9.79
N CYS A 524 11.72 -17.78 -10.18
CA CYS A 524 12.86 -17.22 -9.44
C CYS A 524 12.53 -17.04 -7.94
N GLN A 525 11.34 -16.51 -7.66
CA GLN A 525 10.85 -16.23 -6.31
C GLN A 525 10.71 -17.48 -5.43
N ASP A 526 10.51 -18.68 -6.01
CA ASP A 526 10.34 -19.90 -5.21
C ASP A 526 11.64 -20.31 -4.51
N CYS A 527 12.80 -20.01 -5.12
CA CYS A 527 14.10 -20.32 -4.56
C CYS A 527 14.76 -19.09 -3.90
N HIS A 528 14.62 -17.90 -4.49
CA HIS A 528 15.29 -16.69 -4.02
C HIS A 528 14.48 -15.90 -2.98
N MET A 529 13.17 -16.16 -2.89
CA MET A 529 12.27 -15.57 -1.88
C MET A 529 11.44 -16.69 -1.21
N PRO A 530 12.09 -17.65 -0.53
CA PRO A 530 11.37 -18.73 0.14
C PRO A 530 10.43 -18.16 1.23
N LEU A 531 9.43 -18.93 1.62
CA LEU A 531 8.58 -18.55 2.75
C LEU A 531 9.37 -18.67 4.06
N GLU A 532 9.38 -17.61 4.86
CA GLU A 532 10.03 -17.53 6.17
C GLU A 532 9.05 -17.03 7.24
N PRO A 533 9.21 -17.44 8.51
CA PRO A 533 8.43 -16.90 9.62
C PRO A 533 8.56 -15.38 9.76
N ALA A 534 7.45 -14.73 10.12
CA ALA A 534 7.37 -13.29 10.42
C ALA A 534 7.11 -13.06 11.92
N PRO A 535 8.09 -13.27 12.80
CA PRO A 535 7.90 -13.20 14.26
C PRO A 535 7.55 -11.81 14.78
N ARG A 536 7.83 -10.72 14.04
CA ARG A 536 7.47 -9.35 14.44
C ARG A 536 6.07 -8.95 13.98
N GLY A 537 5.30 -9.88 13.40
CA GLY A 537 3.91 -9.67 13.02
C GLY A 537 3.76 -8.83 11.76
N ASP A 538 4.61 -9.06 10.75
CA ASP A 538 4.51 -8.41 9.44
C ASP A 538 3.09 -8.52 8.86
N MET A 539 2.52 -7.39 8.45
CA MET A 539 1.15 -7.30 7.97
C MET A 539 0.95 -7.96 6.59
N ALA A 540 2.04 -8.28 5.88
CA ALA A 540 2.01 -9.08 4.66
C ALA A 540 1.99 -10.60 4.94
N ALA A 541 2.16 -11.04 6.19
CA ALA A 541 2.25 -12.45 6.52
C ALA A 541 0.93 -13.19 6.24
N ALA A 542 1.05 -14.35 5.59
CA ALA A 542 -0.02 -15.31 5.44
C ALA A 542 0.33 -16.55 6.28
N ASN A 543 -0.53 -16.91 7.24
CA ASN A 543 -0.27 -18.00 8.19
C ASN A 543 1.06 -17.81 8.96
N GLY A 544 1.40 -16.57 9.30
CA GLY A 544 2.66 -16.22 9.98
C GLY A 544 3.92 -16.29 9.10
N LEU A 545 3.77 -16.45 7.77
CA LEU A 545 4.88 -16.55 6.83
C LEU A 545 4.88 -15.40 5.82
N VAL A 546 6.06 -14.87 5.49
CA VAL A 546 6.31 -13.91 4.41
C VAL A 546 7.28 -14.47 3.39
N ARG A 547 7.26 -13.94 2.17
CA ARG A 547 8.31 -14.21 1.18
C ARG A 547 9.59 -13.50 1.61
N SER A 548 10.69 -14.23 1.73
CA SER A 548 11.97 -13.70 2.19
C SER A 548 12.47 -12.58 1.26
N HIS A 549 12.85 -11.45 1.85
CA HIS A 549 13.48 -10.33 1.14
C HIS A 549 15.01 -10.32 1.30
N ARG A 550 15.62 -11.45 1.66
CA ARG A 550 17.09 -11.61 1.67
C ARG A 550 17.67 -11.81 0.28
N PHE A 551 16.85 -12.32 -0.66
CA PHE A 551 17.22 -12.61 -2.04
C PHE A 551 18.46 -13.51 -2.12
N LEU A 552 18.35 -14.71 -1.53
CA LEU A 552 19.48 -15.62 -1.33
C LEU A 552 20.25 -15.87 -2.64
N GLY A 553 21.57 -15.74 -2.60
CA GLY A 553 22.45 -15.93 -3.76
C GLY A 553 23.83 -16.42 -3.33
N ALA A 554 24.74 -16.54 -4.29
CA ALA A 554 26.10 -17.01 -4.02
C ALA A 554 27.05 -15.94 -3.46
N ASN A 555 26.63 -14.67 -3.39
CA ASN A 555 27.50 -13.57 -2.98
C ASN A 555 27.71 -13.57 -1.45
N THR A 556 28.88 -14.05 -1.03
CA THR A 556 29.33 -14.00 0.38
C THR A 556 30.28 -12.85 0.66
N ALA A 557 30.77 -12.15 -0.38
CA ALA A 557 31.73 -11.05 -0.24
C ALA A 557 31.11 -9.82 0.43
N LEU A 558 29.89 -9.43 0.04
CA LEU A 558 29.21 -8.28 0.66
C LEU A 558 28.91 -8.51 2.15
N PRO A 559 28.28 -9.64 2.56
CA PRO A 559 28.12 -9.95 3.98
C PRO A 559 29.45 -9.95 4.75
N TYR A 560 30.50 -10.57 4.18
CA TYR A 560 31.83 -10.63 4.81
C TYR A 560 32.42 -9.23 5.06
N LEU A 561 32.38 -8.32 4.08
CA LEU A 561 32.89 -6.95 4.22
C LEU A 561 32.14 -6.14 5.30
N ARG A 562 30.88 -6.48 5.57
CA ARG A 562 30.06 -5.81 6.58
C ARG A 562 30.15 -6.46 7.97
N GLY A 563 30.85 -7.60 8.09
CA GLY A 563 30.81 -8.43 9.30
C GLY A 563 29.42 -9.01 9.59
N ASP A 564 28.62 -9.22 8.55
CA ASP A 564 27.26 -9.76 8.66
C ASP A 564 27.32 -11.28 8.81
N THR A 565 26.93 -11.77 9.99
CA THR A 565 26.96 -13.21 10.36
C THR A 565 25.57 -13.84 10.38
N ALA A 566 24.55 -13.12 9.93
CA ALA A 566 23.13 -13.51 10.02
C ALA A 566 22.69 -14.49 8.93
#